data_AF-A0A0N9NG60-F1
#
_entry.id   AF-A0A0N9NG60-F1
#
_cell.length_a   1.000
_cell.length_b   1.000
_cell.length_c   1.000
_cell.angle_alpha   90.00
_cell.angle_beta   90.00
_cell.angle_gamma   90.00
#
_symmetry.space_group_name_H-M   'P 1'
#
loop_
_entity.id
_entity.type
_entity.pdbx_description
1 polymer ?
#
loop_
_entity_poly.entity_id
_entity_poly.type
_entity_poly.pdbx_seq_one_letter_code
_entity_poly.pdbx_strand_id
1 'polypeptide(L)'
;MTEINRQAYRDAMAYLYCKIRNDQEGMATVAAGMDPGPTLDAMADMSLGIASIATEGQPTLWLNVVRDQLDALLDELERGGLA
;
A
#
# COMPACT_ATOMS: atom_id res chain seq x y z
N MET A 1 -4.63 -18.24 -10.69
CA MET A 1 -4.50 -16.83 -10.29
C MET A 1 -4.59 -16.82 -8.79
N THR A 2 -3.50 -16.50 -8.09
CA THR A 2 -3.52 -16.43 -6.62
C THR A 2 -4.44 -15.28 -6.24
N GLU A 3 -5.41 -15.53 -5.36
CA GLU A 3 -6.36 -14.52 -4.89
C GLU A 3 -5.60 -13.35 -4.26
N ILE A 4 -5.97 -12.11 -4.61
CA ILE A 4 -5.33 -10.92 -4.05
C ILE A 4 -5.70 -10.80 -2.58
N ASN A 5 -4.70 -10.73 -1.70
CA ASN A 5 -4.93 -10.48 -0.28
C ASN A 5 -5.20 -8.99 -0.06
N ARG A 6 -6.47 -8.58 -0.15
CA ARG A 6 -6.89 -7.18 0.02
C ARG A 6 -6.51 -6.59 1.39
N GLN A 7 -6.50 -7.41 2.45
CA GLN A 7 -6.12 -6.95 3.78
C GLN A 7 -4.63 -6.57 3.82
N ALA A 8 -3.77 -7.33 3.14
CA ALA A 8 -2.35 -7.04 3.04
C ALA A 8 -2.08 -5.66 2.40
N TYR A 9 -2.85 -5.24 1.38
CA TYR A 9 -2.72 -3.90 0.80
C TYR A 9 -3.15 -2.80 1.78
N ARG A 10 -4.19 -3.03 2.58
CA ARG A 10 -4.64 -2.08 3.62
C ARG A 10 -3.60 -1.93 4.73
N ASP A 11 -3.02 -3.04 5.17
CA ASP A 11 -1.97 -3.06 6.20
C ASP A 11 -0.69 -2.39 5.68
N ALA A 12 -0.31 -2.68 4.44
CA ALA A 12 0.81 -2.03 3.78
C ALA A 12 0.61 -0.51 3.64
N MET A 13 -0.59 -0.04 3.26
CA MET A 13 -0.90 1.39 3.24
C MET A 13 -0.79 2.02 4.63
N ALA A 14 -1.35 1.38 5.66
CA ALA A 14 -1.29 1.88 7.03
C ALA A 14 0.17 2.05 7.49
N TYR A 15 1.01 1.06 7.22
CA TYR A 15 2.44 1.12 7.53
C TYR A 15 3.15 2.25 6.76
N LEU A 16 2.85 2.44 5.48
CA LEU A 16 3.43 3.51 4.65
C LEU A 16 3.03 4.91 5.14
N TYR A 17 1.79 5.10 5.62
CA TYR A 17 1.37 6.34 6.27
C TYR A 17 2.16 6.61 7.55
N CYS A 18 2.35 5.60 8.40
CA CYS A 18 3.17 5.74 9.60
C CYS A 18 4.62 6.07 9.24
N LYS A 19 5.17 5.44 8.19
CA LYS A 19 6.53 5.69 7.71
C LYS A 19 6.73 7.14 7.27
N ILE A 20 5.82 7.71 6.47
CA ILE A 20 5.90 9.11 6.02
C ILE A 20 5.83 10.08 7.20
N ARG A 21 5.02 9.77 8.22
CA ARG A 21 4.88 10.60 9.43
C ARG A 21 5.99 10.36 10.45
N ASN A 22 6.91 9.43 10.20
CA ASN A 22 7.92 8.97 11.15
C ASN A 22 7.32 8.46 12.48
N ASP A 23 6.14 7.84 12.42
CA ASP A 23 5.42 7.28 13.56
C ASP A 23 5.87 5.83 13.83
N GLN A 24 6.85 5.68 14.71
CA GLN A 24 7.46 4.38 15.04
C GLN A 24 6.51 3.47 15.81
N GLU A 25 5.69 4.02 16.69
CA GLU A 25 4.72 3.25 17.50
C GLU A 25 3.58 2.74 16.62
N GLY A 26 3.07 3.58 15.71
CA GLY A 26 2.10 3.16 14.71
C GLY A 26 2.66 2.06 13.79
N MET A 27 3.90 2.17 13.33
CA MET A 27 4.54 1.12 12.53
C MET A 27 4.64 -0.20 13.30
N ALA A 28 5.02 -0.19 14.57
CA ALA A 28 5.09 -1.40 15.40
C ALA A 28 3.71 -2.03 15.61
N THR A 29 2.69 -1.20 15.83
CA THR A 29 1.30 -1.64 16.00
C THR A 29 0.76 -2.33 14.74
N VAL A 30 0.97 -1.73 13.56
CA VAL A 30 0.57 -2.32 12.28
C VAL A 30 1.33 -3.63 12.02
N ALA A 31 2.65 -3.63 12.25
CA ALA A 31 3.49 -4.80 12.04
C ALA A 31 3.10 -6.00 12.93
N ALA A 32 2.54 -5.75 14.12
CA ALA A 32 2.10 -6.81 15.02
C ALA A 32 0.81 -7.51 14.56
N GLY A 33 -0.02 -6.85 13.73
CA GLY A 33 -1.32 -7.36 13.29
C GLY A 33 -1.35 -7.90 11.85
N MET A 34 -0.32 -7.64 11.06
CA MET A 34 -0.29 -7.97 9.62
C MET A 34 0.27 -9.38 9.35
N ASP A 35 -0.10 -9.96 8.21
CA ASP A 35 0.60 -11.14 7.66
C ASP A 35 1.85 -10.67 6.88
N PRO A 36 3.06 -10.96 7.35
CA PRO A 36 4.28 -10.34 6.82
C PRO A 36 4.55 -10.67 5.35
N GLY A 37 4.26 -11.90 4.88
CA GLY A 37 4.56 -12.29 3.50
C GLY A 37 3.76 -11.47 2.48
N PRO A 38 2.43 -11.61 2.47
CA PRO A 38 1.55 -10.85 1.57
C PRO A 38 1.66 -9.33 1.74
N THR A 39 1.92 -8.84 2.96
CA THR A 39 2.05 -7.40 3.21
C THR A 39 3.33 -6.84 2.61
N LEU A 40 4.44 -7.57 2.66
CA LEU A 40 5.68 -7.17 2.00
C LEU A 40 5.54 -7.16 0.47
N ASP A 41 4.83 -8.14 -0.10
CA ASP A 41 4.53 -8.15 -1.54
C ASP A 41 3.66 -6.93 -1.92
N ALA A 42 2.60 -6.65 -1.16
CA ALA A 42 1.76 -5.48 -1.39
C ALA A 42 2.50 -4.14 -1.23
N MET A 43 3.44 -4.05 -0.28
CA MET A 43 4.34 -2.89 -0.15
C MET A 43 5.21 -2.73 -1.39
N ALA A 44 5.77 -3.81 -1.92
CA ALA A 44 6.61 -3.78 -3.12
C ALA A 44 5.81 -3.27 -4.34
N ASP A 45 4.60 -3.78 -4.55
CA ASP A 45 3.71 -3.34 -5.63
C ASP A 45 3.39 -1.84 -5.54
N MET A 46 3.08 -1.35 -4.33
CA MET A 46 2.77 0.06 -4.09
C MET A 46 4.01 0.97 -4.14
N SER A 47 5.20 0.46 -3.80
CA SER A 47 6.42 1.25 -3.70
C SER A 47 6.88 1.84 -5.04
N LEU A 48 6.58 1.18 -6.17
CA LEU A 48 6.83 1.73 -7.50
C LEU A 48 5.97 2.98 -7.78
N GLY A 49 4.72 2.99 -7.30
CA GLY A 49 3.84 4.16 -7.36
C GLY A 49 4.34 5.31 -6.49
N ILE A 50 4.84 5.02 -5.29
CA ILE A 50 5.49 6.02 -4.41
C ILE A 50 6.72 6.62 -5.07
N ALA A 51 7.59 5.80 -5.65
CA ALA A 51 8.82 6.26 -6.29
C ALA A 51 8.54 7.20 -7.48
N SER A 52 7.44 6.96 -8.21
CA SER A 52 7.06 7.80 -9.36
C SER A 52 6.58 9.21 -8.97
N ILE A 53 6.06 9.40 -7.75
CA ILE A 53 5.39 10.64 -7.31
C ILE A 53 6.10 11.33 -6.14
N ALA A 54 7.01 10.64 -5.44
CA ALA A 54 7.94 11.26 -4.50
C ALA A 54 8.84 12.32 -5.17
N THR A 55 8.97 12.28 -6.49
CA THR A 55 9.64 13.30 -7.33
C THR A 55 8.95 14.67 -7.28
N GLU A 56 7.65 14.74 -6.98
CA GLU A 56 6.87 15.99 -6.91
C GLU A 56 6.68 16.51 -5.46
N GLY A 57 7.25 15.83 -4.46
CA GLY A 57 7.28 16.30 -3.06
C GLY A 57 5.96 16.14 -2.30
N GLN A 58 5.00 15.34 -2.79
CA GLN A 58 3.67 15.17 -2.15
C GLN A 58 3.32 13.69 -1.83
N PRO A 59 4.17 12.94 -1.10
CA PRO A 59 3.97 11.51 -0.88
C PRO A 59 2.71 11.18 -0.05
N THR A 60 2.26 12.10 0.83
CA THR A 60 0.99 11.95 1.56
C THR A 60 -0.22 12.08 0.65
N LEU A 61 -0.20 13.00 -0.33
CA LEU A 61 -1.30 13.17 -1.27
C LEU A 61 -1.47 11.90 -2.11
N TRP A 62 -0.37 11.33 -2.56
CA TRP A 62 -0.39 10.05 -3.27
C TRP A 62 -1.04 8.93 -2.46
N LEU A 63 -0.63 8.75 -1.19
CA LEU A 63 -1.24 7.73 -0.35
C LEU A 63 -2.75 7.96 -0.15
N ASN A 64 -3.21 9.22 -0.08
CA ASN A 64 -4.63 9.52 -0.01
C ASN A 64 -5.37 9.08 -1.28
N VAL A 65 -4.80 9.37 -2.46
CA VAL A 65 -5.38 8.95 -3.74
C VAL A 65 -5.46 7.42 -3.83
N VAL A 66 -4.39 6.73 -3.46
CA VAL A 66 -4.35 5.26 -3.48
C VAL A 66 -5.34 4.68 -2.47
N ARG A 67 -5.42 5.21 -1.25
CA ARG A 67 -6.41 4.80 -0.26
C ARG A 67 -7.84 4.93 -0.79
N ASP A 68 -8.15 6.05 -1.43
CA ASP A 68 -9.49 6.35 -1.91
C ASP A 68 -9.87 5.48 -3.13
N GLN A 69 -8.89 4.97 -3.86
CA GLN A 69 -9.08 4.14 -5.07
C GLN A 69 -8.69 2.67 -4.89
N LEU A 70 -8.25 2.26 -3.69
CA LEU A 70 -7.56 0.98 -3.49
C LEU A 70 -8.41 -0.20 -3.99
N ASP A 71 -9.65 -0.31 -3.54
CA ASP A 71 -10.50 -1.44 -3.90
C ASP A 71 -10.78 -1.49 -5.43
N ALA A 72 -10.88 -0.33 -6.09
CA ALA A 72 -11.06 -0.27 -7.54
C ALA A 72 -9.81 -0.73 -8.31
N LEU A 73 -8.63 -0.35 -7.85
CA LEU A 73 -7.35 -0.79 -8.42
C LEU A 73 -7.16 -2.31 -8.25
N LEU A 74 -7.52 -2.85 -7.09
CA LEU A 74 -7.46 -4.29 -6.83
C LEU A 74 -8.47 -5.05 -7.71
N ASP A 75 -9.68 -4.53 -7.87
CA ASP A 75 -10.68 -5.08 -8.80
C ASP A 75 -10.16 -5.12 -10.25
N GLU A 76 -9.43 -4.10 -10.71
CA GLU A 76 -8.83 -4.06 -12.05
C GLU A 76 -7.69 -5.06 -12.21
N LEU A 77 -6.83 -5.19 -11.19
CA LEU A 77 -5.75 -6.18 -11.14
C LEU A 77 -6.30 -7.62 -11.19
N GLU A 78 -7.36 -7.92 -10.43
CA GLU A 78 -8.03 -9.21 -10.44
C GLU A 78 -8.69 -9.52 -11.80
N ARG A 79 -9.09 -8.49 -12.55
CA ARG A 79 -9.64 -8.63 -13.91
C ARG A 79 -8.56 -8.75 -14.99
N GLY A 80 -7.27 -8.64 -14.63
CA GLY A 80 -6.14 -8.67 -15.57
C GLY A 80 -5.99 -7.40 -16.41
N GLY A 81 -6.47 -6.26 -15.89
CA GLY A 81 -6.66 -5.01 -16.64
C GLY A 81 -5.46 -4.06 -16.73
N LEU A 82 -4.30 -4.37 -16.15
CA LEU A 82 -3.09 -3.58 -16.36
C LEU A 82 -2.24 -4.26 -17.44
N ALA A 83 -2.55 -3.92 -18.70
CA ALA A 83 -1.71 -4.15 -19.87
C ALA A 83 -0.68 -3.03 -20.05
#